data_AF-A0A8T3M7J7-F1
#
_entry.id   AF-A0A8T3M7J7-F1
#
_cell.length_a   1.000
_cell.length_b   1.000
_cell.length_c   1.000
_cell.angle_alpha   90.00
_cell.angle_beta   90.00
_cell.angle_gamma   90.00
#
_symmetry.space_group_name_H-M   'P 1'
#
loop_
_entity.id
_entity.type
_entity.pdbx_description
1 polymer ?
#
loop_
_entity_poly.entity_id
_entity_poly.type
_entity_poly.pdbx_seq_one_letter_code
_entity_poly.pdbx_strand_id
1 'polypeptide(L)'
;MSTARAGGLAIVVFAVAGVAWFAQELAPAATGFSDTDDPAVMLRFIREHPEAYRWGGLALFVMAASLVVAAFAVADHLATAASSLAVRTTTAFGLLAAAFFFGQGVLRLSGGPLLHIDGLNRDWGEAAYLATQMAGVHGFAQGALLGLSLWATAVSVTGIRSHTLPTLVGIVGIFPVLRLTGSLLGPLELLPEDLWIVFMASIVGTLIWCLVLGIVLLRIPSSLPVAVPMRA
;
A
#
# COMPACT_ATOMS: atom_id res chain seq x y z
N MET A 1 -20.24 -15.39 -2.89
CA MET A 1 -19.31 -14.92 -1.82
C MET A 1 -19.81 -13.56 -1.38
N SER A 2 -19.96 -13.27 -0.07
CA SER A 2 -20.39 -11.94 0.36
C SER A 2 -19.33 -10.89 0.02
N THR A 3 -19.76 -9.64 -0.21
CA THR A 3 -18.84 -8.52 -0.48
C THR A 3 -17.77 -8.38 0.60
N ALA A 4 -18.14 -8.54 1.88
CA ALA A 4 -17.20 -8.52 2.99
C ALA A 4 -16.11 -9.60 2.86
N ARG A 5 -16.45 -10.84 2.47
CA ARG A 5 -15.46 -11.91 2.27
C ARG A 5 -14.54 -11.63 1.08
N ALA A 6 -15.07 -11.08 0.00
CA ALA A 6 -14.27 -10.65 -1.15
C ALA A 6 -13.27 -9.57 -0.74
N GLY A 7 -13.73 -8.55 0.00
CA GLY A 7 -12.88 -7.50 0.57
C GLY A 7 -11.82 -8.06 1.51
N GLY A 8 -12.21 -8.97 2.41
CA GLY A 8 -11.29 -9.60 3.34
C GLY A 8 -10.17 -10.38 2.64
N LEU A 9 -10.51 -11.17 1.62
CA LEU A 9 -9.51 -11.87 0.80
C LEU A 9 -8.60 -10.87 0.06
N ALA A 10 -9.17 -9.82 -0.54
CA ALA A 10 -8.40 -8.80 -1.23
C ALA A 10 -7.39 -8.11 -0.30
N ILE A 11 -7.78 -7.79 0.95
CA ILE A 11 -6.86 -7.20 1.92
C ILE A 11 -5.74 -8.17 2.33
N VAL A 12 -6.04 -9.47 2.45
CA VAL A 12 -4.99 -10.49 2.70
C VAL A 12 -4.02 -10.56 1.52
N VAL A 13 -4.53 -10.60 0.29
CA VAL A 13 -3.70 -10.58 -0.93
C VAL A 13 -2.85 -9.31 -1.00
N PHE A 14 -3.43 -8.15 -0.67
CA PHE A 14 -2.71 -6.88 -0.54
C PHE A 14 -1.55 -6.99 0.45
N ALA A 15 -1.79 -7.53 1.65
CA ALA A 15 -0.78 -7.64 2.68
C ALA A 15 0.35 -8.60 2.27
N VAL A 16 0.02 -9.75 1.66
CA VAL A 16 1.02 -10.71 1.15
C VAL A 16 1.87 -10.07 0.04
N ALA A 17 1.24 -9.38 -0.89
CA ALA A 17 1.95 -8.64 -1.94
C ALA A 17 2.82 -7.51 -1.36
N GLY A 18 2.36 -6.84 -0.29
CA GLY A 18 3.15 -5.85 0.45
C GLY A 18 4.39 -6.43 1.12
N VAL A 19 4.29 -7.62 1.70
CA VAL A 19 5.46 -8.35 2.22
C VAL A 19 6.42 -8.70 1.09
N ALA A 20 5.91 -9.18 -0.05
CA ALA A 20 6.72 -9.50 -1.21
C ALA A 20 7.45 -8.25 -1.74
N TRP A 21 6.75 -7.12 -1.90
CA TRP A 21 7.37 -5.85 -2.31
C TRP A 21 8.46 -5.42 -1.31
N PHE A 22 8.17 -5.44 -0.02
CA PHE A 22 9.15 -5.07 1.01
C PHE A 22 10.39 -5.95 0.97
N ALA A 23 10.23 -7.27 0.76
CA ALA A 23 11.36 -8.18 0.60
C ALA A 23 12.19 -7.86 -0.66
N GLN A 24 11.57 -7.43 -1.76
CA GLN A 24 12.30 -6.99 -2.97
C GLN A 24 13.08 -5.70 -2.74
N GLU A 25 12.58 -4.76 -1.94
CA GLU A 25 13.34 -3.55 -1.59
C GLU A 25 14.58 -3.86 -0.73
N LEU A 26 14.55 -4.95 0.05
CA LEU A 26 15.70 -5.41 0.83
C LEU A 26 16.68 -6.28 0.02
N ALA A 27 16.28 -6.75 -1.17
CA ALA A 27 17.07 -7.68 -1.97
C ALA A 27 18.46 -7.17 -2.39
N PRO A 28 18.64 -5.89 -2.80
CA PRO A 28 19.97 -5.38 -3.14
C PRO A 28 20.96 -5.51 -1.97
N ALA A 29 20.58 -5.01 -0.80
CA ALA A 29 21.42 -5.09 0.40
C ALA A 29 21.70 -6.56 0.78
N ALA A 30 20.69 -7.43 0.72
CA ALA A 30 20.83 -8.86 1.02
C ALA A 30 21.73 -9.62 0.02
N THR A 31 21.93 -9.08 -1.19
CA THR A 31 22.77 -9.69 -2.24
C THR A 31 24.13 -9.01 -2.39
N GLY A 32 24.50 -8.13 -1.46
CA GLY A 32 25.84 -7.51 -1.40
C GLY A 32 25.97 -6.16 -2.10
N PHE A 33 24.86 -5.52 -2.48
CA PHE A 33 24.83 -4.17 -3.03
C PHE A 33 24.65 -3.18 -1.86
N SER A 34 25.77 -2.65 -1.34
CA SER A 34 25.82 -1.89 -0.08
C SER A 34 25.41 -0.42 -0.18
N ASP A 35 25.55 0.20 -1.35
CA ASP A 35 25.14 1.59 -1.60
C ASP A 35 23.95 1.59 -2.55
N THR A 36 22.75 1.44 -2.01
CA THR A 36 21.50 1.43 -2.79
C THR A 36 21.06 2.82 -3.25
N ASP A 37 21.76 3.86 -2.80
CA ASP A 37 21.54 5.25 -3.21
C ASP A 37 22.40 5.61 -4.44
N ASP A 38 23.48 4.87 -4.69
CA ASP A 38 24.27 4.97 -5.92
C ASP A 38 23.50 4.39 -7.14
N PRO A 39 23.17 5.22 -8.15
CA PRO A 39 22.45 4.78 -9.34
C PRO A 39 23.22 3.73 -10.16
N ALA A 40 24.56 3.81 -10.19
CA ALA A 40 25.38 2.84 -10.91
C ALA A 40 25.32 1.45 -10.28
N VAL A 41 25.34 1.40 -8.94
CA VAL A 41 25.19 0.15 -8.17
C VAL A 41 23.81 -0.46 -8.41
N MET A 42 22.77 0.36 -8.43
CA MET A 42 21.41 -0.12 -8.66
C MET A 42 21.14 -0.54 -10.11
N LEU A 43 21.71 0.14 -11.10
CA LEU A 43 21.66 -0.32 -12.50
C LEU A 43 22.37 -1.65 -12.70
N ARG A 44 23.51 -1.86 -12.00
CA ARG A 44 24.17 -3.17 -11.96
C ARG A 44 23.26 -4.23 -11.33
N PHE A 45 22.60 -3.93 -10.21
CA PHE A 45 21.65 -4.84 -9.59
C PHE A 45 20.52 -5.22 -10.55
N ILE A 46 19.92 -4.25 -11.25
CA ILE A 46 18.84 -4.52 -12.22
C ILE A 46 19.35 -5.42 -13.37
N ARG A 47 20.60 -5.26 -13.79
CA ARG A 47 21.21 -6.10 -14.83
C ARG A 47 21.45 -7.53 -14.36
N GLU A 48 21.94 -7.71 -13.13
CA GLU A 48 22.27 -9.02 -12.56
C GLU A 48 21.04 -9.76 -12.04
N HIS A 49 20.02 -9.02 -11.59
CA HIS A 49 18.79 -9.54 -10.98
C HIS A 49 17.52 -8.91 -11.57
N PRO A 50 17.29 -9.01 -12.89
CA PRO A 50 16.16 -8.36 -13.56
C PRO A 50 14.80 -8.84 -13.03
N GLU A 51 14.72 -10.11 -12.60
CA GLU A 51 13.51 -10.68 -12.04
C GLU A 51 13.14 -10.05 -10.70
N ALA A 52 14.10 -9.75 -9.82
CA ALA A 52 13.81 -9.11 -8.53
C ALA A 52 13.10 -7.75 -8.73
N TYR A 53 13.60 -6.96 -9.68
CA TYR A 53 13.01 -5.67 -10.04
C TYR A 53 11.59 -5.83 -10.61
N ARG A 54 11.38 -6.83 -11.49
CA ARG A 54 10.06 -7.14 -12.07
C ARG A 54 9.05 -7.62 -11.04
N TRP A 55 9.45 -8.51 -10.13
CA TRP A 55 8.59 -9.02 -9.06
C TRP A 55 8.16 -7.91 -8.11
N GLY A 56 9.03 -6.93 -7.85
CA GLY A 56 8.68 -5.72 -7.10
C GLY A 56 7.54 -4.94 -7.79
N GLY A 57 7.66 -4.68 -9.10
CA GLY A 57 6.61 -4.04 -9.88
C GLY A 57 5.30 -4.82 -9.91
N LEU A 58 5.36 -6.14 -10.11
CA LEU A 58 4.16 -6.98 -10.11
C LEU A 58 3.46 -7.00 -8.75
N ALA A 59 4.21 -7.07 -7.65
CA ALA A 59 3.66 -7.01 -6.30
C ALA A 59 2.85 -5.72 -6.10
N LEU A 60 3.36 -4.58 -6.58
CA LEU A 60 2.68 -3.29 -6.52
C LEU A 60 1.37 -3.26 -7.34
N PHE A 61 1.32 -3.90 -8.51
CA PHE A 61 0.07 -4.04 -9.27
C PHE A 61 -0.95 -4.89 -8.53
N VAL A 62 -0.52 -6.01 -7.94
CA VAL A 62 -1.39 -6.88 -7.14
C VAL A 62 -1.92 -6.11 -5.93
N MET A 63 -1.08 -5.32 -5.26
CA MET A 63 -1.51 -4.41 -4.19
C MET A 63 -2.55 -3.41 -4.70
N ALA A 64 -2.28 -2.71 -5.79
CA ALA A 64 -3.20 -1.73 -6.35
C ALA A 64 -4.58 -2.32 -6.66
N ALA A 65 -4.63 -3.43 -7.42
CA ALA A 65 -5.88 -4.08 -7.80
C ALA A 65 -6.65 -4.61 -6.57
N SER A 66 -5.94 -5.21 -5.63
CA SER A 66 -6.54 -5.73 -4.40
C SER A 66 -7.10 -4.61 -3.52
N LEU A 67 -6.41 -3.47 -3.45
CA LEU A 67 -6.84 -2.31 -2.66
C LEU A 67 -8.09 -1.65 -3.25
N VAL A 68 -8.26 -1.63 -4.57
CA VAL A 68 -9.50 -1.18 -5.21
C VAL A 68 -10.69 -2.04 -4.75
N VAL A 69 -10.56 -3.36 -4.81
CA VAL A 69 -11.61 -4.30 -4.37
C VAL A 69 -11.89 -4.13 -2.87
N ALA A 70 -10.83 -4.01 -2.06
CA ALA A 70 -10.95 -3.79 -0.63
C ALA A 70 -11.66 -2.47 -0.30
N ALA A 71 -11.33 -1.38 -0.98
CA ALA A 71 -11.92 -0.06 -0.75
C ALA A 71 -13.43 -0.08 -0.97
N PHE A 72 -13.89 -0.67 -2.09
CA PHE A 72 -15.33 -0.81 -2.36
C PHE A 72 -16.01 -1.76 -1.38
N ALA A 73 -15.39 -2.90 -1.06
CA ALA A 73 -15.99 -3.86 -0.13
C ALA A 73 -16.14 -3.29 1.29
N VAL A 74 -15.16 -2.51 1.75
CA VAL A 74 -15.25 -1.79 3.02
C VAL A 74 -16.31 -0.69 2.95
N ALA A 75 -16.44 0.01 1.82
CA ALA A 75 -17.48 1.02 1.63
C ALA A 75 -18.89 0.42 1.77
N ASP A 76 -19.14 -0.71 1.10
CA ASP A 76 -20.43 -1.43 1.17
C ASP A 76 -20.74 -1.90 2.59
N HIS A 77 -19.72 -2.39 3.31
CA HIS A 77 -19.88 -2.80 4.71
C HIS A 77 -20.24 -1.62 5.61
N LEU A 78 -19.52 -0.49 5.47
CA LEU A 78 -19.72 0.71 6.29
C LEU A 78 -21.01 1.46 5.93
N ALA A 79 -21.50 1.39 4.69
CA ALA A 79 -22.68 2.10 4.21
C ALA A 79 -23.96 1.80 5.01
N THR A 80 -24.01 0.66 5.70
CA THR A 80 -25.15 0.26 6.54
C THR A 80 -25.29 1.07 7.83
N ALA A 81 -24.20 1.69 8.31
CA ALA A 81 -24.17 2.31 9.64
C ALA A 81 -23.40 3.65 9.71
N ALA A 82 -22.67 4.03 8.65
CA ALA A 82 -21.90 5.26 8.59
C ALA A 82 -22.53 6.31 7.66
N SER A 83 -22.15 7.58 7.84
CA SER A 83 -22.62 8.65 6.96
C SER A 83 -22.08 8.49 5.53
N SER A 84 -22.89 8.90 4.55
CA SER A 84 -22.51 8.81 3.13
C SER A 84 -21.20 9.55 2.81
N LEU A 85 -20.97 10.69 3.47
CA LEU A 85 -19.74 11.45 3.32
C LEU A 85 -18.53 10.68 3.87
N ALA A 86 -18.62 10.11 5.07
CA ALA A 86 -17.51 9.35 5.66
C ALA A 86 -17.13 8.14 4.79
N VAL A 87 -18.12 7.43 4.27
CA VAL A 87 -17.92 6.27 3.37
C VAL A 87 -17.25 6.71 2.07
N ARG A 88 -17.71 7.79 1.43
CA ARG A 88 -17.14 8.32 0.19
C ARG A 88 -15.70 8.79 0.38
N THR A 89 -15.43 9.55 1.44
CA THR A 89 -14.08 10.04 1.75
C THR A 89 -13.12 8.89 2.04
N THR A 90 -13.56 7.91 2.83
CA THR A 90 -12.77 6.69 3.10
C THR A 90 -12.46 5.98 1.79
N THR A 91 -13.46 5.73 0.95
CA THR A 91 -13.25 5.07 -0.36
C THR A 91 -12.27 5.84 -1.24
N ALA A 92 -12.37 7.16 -1.28
CA ALA A 92 -11.48 8.01 -2.07
C ALA A 92 -10.02 7.86 -1.65
N PHE A 93 -9.72 7.80 -0.34
CA PHE A 93 -8.35 7.55 0.13
C PHE A 93 -7.82 6.18 -0.29
N GLY A 94 -8.65 5.14 -0.23
CA GLY A 94 -8.26 3.79 -0.69
C GLY A 94 -7.97 3.75 -2.19
N LEU A 95 -8.81 4.39 -3.01
CA LEU A 95 -8.62 4.47 -4.46
C LEU A 95 -7.41 5.32 -4.84
N LEU A 96 -7.18 6.42 -4.14
CA LEU A 96 -6.00 7.27 -4.32
C LEU A 96 -4.72 6.47 -4.03
N ALA A 97 -4.69 5.74 -2.91
CA ALA A 97 -3.58 4.88 -2.56
C ALA A 97 -3.32 3.80 -3.63
N ALA A 98 -4.39 3.17 -4.14
CA ALA A 98 -4.30 2.17 -5.20
C ALA A 98 -3.72 2.75 -6.50
N ALA A 99 -4.16 3.95 -6.91
CA ALA A 99 -3.63 4.63 -8.09
C ALA A 99 -2.13 4.93 -7.94
N PHE A 100 -1.70 5.35 -6.75
CA PHE A 100 -0.29 5.58 -6.48
C PHE A 100 0.54 4.29 -6.48
N PHE A 101 0.05 3.19 -5.88
CA PHE A 101 0.69 1.88 -5.98
C PHE A 101 0.82 1.43 -7.44
N PHE A 102 -0.22 1.64 -8.25
CA PHE A 102 -0.19 1.33 -9.68
C PHE A 102 0.91 2.14 -10.40
N GLY A 103 0.96 3.46 -10.18
CA GLY A 103 1.99 4.33 -10.77
C GLY A 103 3.41 3.90 -10.40
N GLN A 104 3.63 3.55 -9.12
CA GLN A 104 4.91 3.01 -8.68
C GLN A 104 5.23 1.65 -9.34
N GLY A 105 4.23 0.78 -9.50
CA GLY A 105 4.36 -0.49 -10.20
C GLY A 105 4.79 -0.31 -11.67
N VAL A 106 4.20 0.64 -12.39
CA VAL A 106 4.58 0.99 -13.77
C VAL A 106 6.05 1.38 -13.85
N LEU A 107 6.49 2.29 -12.97
CA LEU A 107 7.88 2.73 -12.94
C LEU A 107 8.83 1.59 -12.60
N ARG A 108 8.46 0.69 -11.68
CA ARG A 108 9.28 -0.48 -11.34
C ARG A 108 9.34 -1.54 -12.44
N LEU A 109 8.41 -1.55 -13.40
CA LEU A 109 8.52 -2.40 -14.58
C LEU A 109 9.38 -1.80 -15.71
N SER A 110 9.87 -0.56 -15.54
CA SER A 110 10.72 0.12 -16.53
C SER A 110 12.19 -0.34 -16.55
N GLY A 111 12.55 -1.41 -15.84
CA GLY A 111 13.93 -1.91 -15.78
C GLY A 111 14.55 -2.21 -17.15
N GLY A 112 13.77 -2.73 -18.10
CA GLY A 112 14.23 -2.95 -19.48
C GLY A 112 14.59 -1.65 -20.21
N PRO A 113 13.66 -0.68 -20.31
CA PRO A 113 13.95 0.67 -20.80
C PRO A 113 15.15 1.35 -20.13
N LEU A 114 15.29 1.23 -18.81
CA LEU A 114 16.44 1.79 -18.08
C LEU A 114 17.77 1.19 -18.54
N LEU A 115 17.85 -0.14 -18.63
CA LEU A 115 19.06 -0.82 -19.12
C LEU A 115 19.36 -0.52 -20.59
N HIS A 116 18.33 -0.26 -21.40
CA HIS A 116 18.52 0.17 -22.78
C HIS A 116 19.16 1.56 -22.86
N ILE A 117 18.66 2.53 -22.08
CA ILE A 117 19.23 3.89 -22.02
C ILE A 117 20.67 3.85 -21.51
N ASP A 118 20.93 3.08 -20.45
CA ASP A 118 22.28 2.89 -19.91
C ASP A 118 23.25 2.30 -20.94
N GLY A 119 22.77 1.37 -21.79
CA GLY A 119 23.54 0.79 -22.89
C GLY A 119 23.88 1.77 -24.02
N LEU A 120 23.14 2.88 -24.16
CA LEU A 120 23.44 3.95 -25.11
C LEU A 120 24.45 4.95 -24.53
N ASN A 121 24.25 5.34 -23.28
CA ASN A 121 25.11 6.25 -22.54
C ASN A 121 24.91 6.04 -21.04
N ARG A 122 25.99 5.79 -20.31
CA ARG A 122 25.96 5.49 -18.89
C ARG A 122 25.39 6.64 -18.04
N ASP A 123 25.81 7.87 -18.30
CA ASP A 123 25.34 9.04 -17.56
C ASP A 123 23.82 9.24 -17.76
N TRP A 124 23.31 8.93 -18.96
CA TRP A 124 21.87 8.95 -19.22
C TRP A 124 21.13 7.85 -18.47
N GLY A 125 21.72 6.66 -18.38
CA GLY A 125 21.19 5.54 -17.58
C GLY A 125 21.05 5.91 -16.11
N GLU A 126 22.13 6.43 -15.51
CA GLU A 126 22.17 6.84 -14.11
C GLU A 126 21.16 7.96 -13.83
N ALA A 127 21.08 8.97 -14.70
CA ALA A 127 20.08 10.05 -14.60
C ALA A 127 18.64 9.54 -14.74
N ALA A 128 18.37 8.65 -15.69
CA ALA A 128 17.05 8.06 -15.89
C ALA A 128 16.63 7.20 -14.69
N TYR A 129 17.57 6.45 -14.11
CA TYR A 129 17.33 5.69 -12.89
C TYR A 129 16.98 6.61 -11.72
N LEU A 130 17.75 7.68 -11.48
CA LEU A 130 17.48 8.66 -10.43
C LEU A 130 16.10 9.31 -10.61
N ALA A 131 15.76 9.73 -11.83
CA ALA A 131 14.44 10.31 -12.12
C ALA A 131 13.31 9.31 -11.83
N THR A 132 13.50 8.05 -12.21
CA THR A 132 12.53 6.97 -11.94
C THR A 132 12.41 6.70 -10.44
N GLN A 133 13.51 6.73 -9.70
CA GLN A 133 13.53 6.52 -8.25
C GLN A 133 12.87 7.69 -7.49
N MET A 134 13.12 8.93 -7.90
CA MET A 134 12.49 10.11 -7.32
C MET A 134 10.98 10.12 -7.57
N ALA A 135 10.56 9.97 -8.84
CA ALA A 135 9.14 9.90 -9.17
C ALA A 135 8.48 8.69 -8.50
N GLY A 136 9.15 7.55 -8.51
CA GLY A 136 8.65 6.29 -8.03
C GLY A 136 8.58 6.18 -6.52
N VAL A 137 9.73 6.11 -5.85
CA VAL A 137 9.78 5.92 -4.39
C VAL A 137 9.30 7.17 -3.66
N HIS A 138 9.84 8.35 -3.99
CA HIS A 138 9.50 9.58 -3.25
C HIS A 138 8.19 10.21 -3.69
N GLY A 139 7.76 10.03 -4.94
CA GLY A 139 6.45 10.46 -5.41
C GLY A 139 5.37 9.41 -5.15
N PHE A 140 5.32 8.38 -5.99
CA PHE A 140 4.23 7.41 -6.02
C PHE A 140 4.19 6.52 -4.76
N ALA A 141 5.29 5.93 -4.32
CA ALA A 141 5.27 5.02 -3.17
C ALA A 141 4.93 5.78 -1.87
N GLN A 142 5.54 6.92 -1.60
CA GLN A 142 5.17 7.76 -0.46
C GLN A 142 3.70 8.20 -0.52
N GLY A 143 3.23 8.64 -1.70
CA GLY A 143 1.81 9.00 -1.90
C GLY A 143 0.86 7.82 -1.65
N ALA A 144 1.23 6.62 -2.09
CA ALA A 144 0.46 5.40 -1.86
C ALA A 144 0.35 5.07 -0.38
N LEU A 145 1.47 5.16 0.34
CA LEU A 145 1.56 4.87 1.78
C LEU A 145 0.81 5.91 2.61
N LEU A 146 0.86 7.19 2.22
CA LEU A 146 0.08 8.26 2.82
C LEU A 146 -1.42 8.00 2.62
N GLY A 147 -1.84 7.73 1.39
CA GLY A 147 -3.23 7.40 1.07
C GLY A 147 -3.73 6.16 1.83
N LEU A 148 -2.90 5.12 1.91
CA LEU A 148 -3.20 3.90 2.66
C LEU A 148 -3.37 4.19 4.15
N SER A 149 -2.52 5.06 4.71
CA SER A 149 -2.58 5.44 6.12
C SER A 149 -3.84 6.26 6.43
N LEU A 150 -4.22 7.19 5.55
CA LEU A 150 -5.47 7.93 5.63
C LEU A 150 -6.69 7.00 5.51
N TRP A 151 -6.66 6.06 4.56
CA TRP A 151 -7.70 5.06 4.40
C TRP A 151 -7.85 4.19 5.65
N ALA A 152 -6.75 3.63 6.16
CA ALA A 152 -6.75 2.78 7.34
C ALA A 152 -7.26 3.50 8.60
N THR A 153 -6.86 4.76 8.76
CA THR A 153 -7.34 5.63 9.84
C THR A 153 -8.83 5.87 9.72
N ALA A 154 -9.31 6.23 8.52
CA ALA A 154 -10.72 6.50 8.27
C ALA A 154 -11.59 5.24 8.46
N VAL A 155 -11.13 4.07 8.01
CA VAL A 155 -11.80 2.78 8.25
C VAL A 155 -11.86 2.48 9.75
N SER A 156 -10.75 2.64 10.47
CA SER A 156 -10.68 2.37 11.90
C SER A 156 -11.62 3.28 12.70
N VAL A 157 -11.56 4.60 12.47
CA VAL A 157 -12.41 5.58 13.15
C VAL A 157 -13.88 5.34 12.81
N THR A 158 -14.22 5.18 11.53
CA THR A 158 -15.60 4.99 11.09
C THR A 158 -16.16 3.67 11.61
N GLY A 159 -15.38 2.59 11.53
CA GLY A 159 -15.79 1.27 12.00
C GLY A 159 -16.01 1.19 13.50
N ILE A 160 -15.15 1.83 14.31
CA ILE A 160 -15.33 1.92 15.77
C ILE A 160 -16.57 2.75 16.09
N ARG A 161 -16.72 3.95 15.49
CA ARG A 161 -17.84 4.85 15.80
C ARG A 161 -19.19 4.30 15.37
N SER A 162 -19.23 3.49 14.32
CA SER A 162 -20.44 2.82 13.84
C SER A 162 -20.64 1.42 14.42
N HIS A 163 -19.73 0.95 15.28
CA HIS A 163 -19.72 -0.41 15.85
C HIS A 163 -19.78 -1.54 14.80
N THR A 164 -19.36 -1.27 13.57
CA THR A 164 -19.33 -2.24 12.46
C THR A 164 -18.04 -3.05 12.39
N LEU A 165 -16.99 -2.60 13.09
CA LEU A 165 -15.70 -3.27 13.21
C LEU A 165 -15.32 -3.43 14.69
N PRO A 166 -14.61 -4.51 15.07
CA PRO A 166 -14.16 -4.72 16.43
C PRO A 166 -13.08 -3.71 16.80
N THR A 167 -13.04 -3.31 18.08
CA THR A 167 -12.08 -2.36 18.64
C THR A 167 -10.62 -2.74 18.35
N LEU A 168 -10.33 -4.03 18.21
CA LEU A 168 -9.00 -4.53 17.84
C LEU A 168 -8.47 -3.92 16.53
N VAL A 169 -9.31 -3.78 15.50
CA VAL A 169 -8.92 -3.15 14.23
C VAL A 169 -8.51 -1.69 14.48
N GLY A 170 -9.23 -1.02 15.38
CA GLY A 170 -8.93 0.34 15.81
C GLY A 170 -7.61 0.48 16.55
N ILE A 171 -7.34 -0.41 17.51
CA ILE A 171 -6.10 -0.41 18.30
C ILE A 171 -4.89 -0.62 17.38
N VAL A 172 -4.97 -1.61 16.49
CA VAL A 172 -3.89 -1.87 15.52
C VAL A 172 -3.78 -0.72 14.49
N GLY A 173 -4.86 0.06 14.31
CA GLY A 173 -4.90 1.26 13.48
C GLY A 173 -3.95 2.38 13.95
N ILE A 174 -3.37 2.28 15.15
CA ILE A 174 -2.31 3.19 15.61
C ILE A 174 -1.09 3.16 14.67
N PHE A 175 -0.72 2.02 14.09
CA PHE A 175 0.47 1.93 13.23
C PHE A 175 0.34 2.77 11.94
N PRO A 176 -0.75 2.65 11.16
CA PRO A 176 -1.01 3.58 10.06
C PRO A 176 -1.04 5.05 10.49
N VAL A 177 -1.57 5.38 11.68
CA VAL A 177 -1.59 6.76 12.19
C VAL A 177 -0.19 7.28 12.51
N LEU A 178 0.65 6.47 13.15
CA LEU A 178 2.05 6.83 13.41
C LEU A 178 2.79 7.08 12.09
N ARG A 179 2.53 6.25 11.08
CA ARG A 179 3.09 6.43 9.74
C ARG A 179 2.63 7.72 9.09
N LEU A 180 1.34 8.06 9.20
CA LEU A 180 0.78 9.31 8.71
C LEU A 180 1.51 10.51 9.30
N THR A 181 1.73 10.51 10.61
CA THR A 181 2.50 11.56 11.31
C THR A 181 3.93 11.64 10.79
N GLY A 182 4.60 10.50 10.64
CA GLY A 182 5.95 10.42 10.07
C GLY A 182 6.05 10.97 8.65
N SER A 183 5.13 10.57 7.77
CA SER A 183 5.09 11.00 6.38
C SER A 183 4.73 12.48 6.19
N LEU A 184 3.92 13.07 7.08
CA LEU A 184 3.54 14.47 6.99
C LEU A 184 4.56 15.41 7.64
N LEU A 185 5.14 15.02 8.78
CA LEU A 185 6.02 15.88 9.57
C LEU A 185 7.51 15.65 9.29
N GLY A 186 7.88 14.46 8.80
CA GLY A 186 9.27 14.13 8.47
C GLY A 186 9.88 15.06 7.42
N PRO A 187 9.23 15.30 6.26
CA PRO A 187 9.74 16.22 5.24
C PRO A 187 9.86 17.68 5.69
N LEU A 188 9.23 18.04 6.81
CA LEU A 188 9.32 19.38 7.42
C LEU A 188 10.45 19.47 8.45
N GLU A 189 11.25 18.41 8.62
CA GLU A 189 12.32 18.30 9.63
C GLU A 189 11.81 18.53 11.06
N LEU A 190 10.51 18.28 11.30
CA LEU A 190 9.86 18.48 12.60
C LEU A 190 9.96 17.26 13.51
N LEU A 191 10.52 16.15 13.02
CA LEU A 191 10.67 14.90 13.75
C LEU A 191 12.15 14.59 13.98
N PRO A 192 12.55 14.16 15.20
CA PRO A 192 13.90 13.66 15.45
C PRO A 192 14.27 12.50 14.52
N GLU A 193 15.53 12.45 14.11
CA GLU A 193 16.08 11.40 13.24
C GLU A 193 15.88 9.99 13.83
N ASP A 194 15.98 9.85 15.16
CA ASP A 194 15.76 8.60 15.89
C ASP A 194 14.35 8.00 15.69
N LEU A 195 13.35 8.82 15.29
CA LEU A 195 12.01 8.34 14.97
C LEU A 195 11.94 7.58 13.63
N TRP A 196 13.03 7.55 12.86
CA TRP A 196 13.14 6.71 11.66
C TRP A 196 12.84 5.23 11.95
N ILE A 197 13.29 4.70 13.10
CA ILE A 197 13.02 3.31 13.49
C ILE A 197 11.51 3.08 13.69
N VAL A 198 10.82 4.06 14.29
CA VAL A 198 9.37 4.01 14.47
C VAL A 198 8.66 4.05 13.12
N PHE A 199 9.13 4.88 12.19
CA PHE A 199 8.62 4.92 10.82
C PHE A 199 8.81 3.56 10.11
N MET A 200 9.98 2.94 10.22
CA MET A 200 10.24 1.61 9.64
C MET A 200 9.36 0.52 10.27
N ALA A 201 9.21 0.54 11.60
CA ALA A 201 8.32 -0.39 12.31
C ALA A 201 6.85 -0.22 11.89
N SER A 202 6.44 1.01 11.58
CA SER A 202 5.07 1.30 11.11
C SER A 202 4.75 0.65 9.77
N ILE A 203 5.76 0.32 8.94
CA ILE A 203 5.56 -0.42 7.68
C ILE A 203 4.99 -1.80 7.98
N VAL A 204 5.67 -2.55 8.84
CA VAL A 204 5.25 -3.88 9.27
C VAL A 204 3.92 -3.79 10.02
N GLY A 205 3.77 -2.81 10.91
CA GLY A 205 2.52 -2.56 11.64
C GLY A 205 1.33 -2.29 10.72
N THR A 206 1.51 -1.57 9.61
CA THR A 206 0.45 -1.32 8.62
C THR A 206 0.04 -2.60 7.89
N LEU A 207 0.99 -3.48 7.56
CA LEU A 207 0.69 -4.78 6.96
C LEU A 207 -0.05 -5.70 7.95
N ILE A 208 0.33 -5.68 9.23
CA ILE A 208 -0.39 -6.39 10.30
C ILE A 208 -1.81 -5.84 10.43
N TRP A 209 -2.01 -4.53 10.39
CA TRP A 209 -3.33 -3.91 10.38
C TRP A 209 -4.19 -4.42 9.22
N CYS A 210 -3.62 -4.48 8.01
CA CYS A 210 -4.29 -5.02 6.84
C CYS A 210 -4.72 -6.47 7.10
N LEU A 211 -3.81 -7.34 7.58
CA LEU A 211 -4.15 -8.74 7.88
C LEU A 211 -5.27 -8.86 8.91
N VAL A 212 -5.23 -8.08 9.99
CA VAL A 212 -6.28 -8.07 11.02
C VAL A 212 -7.63 -7.67 10.41
N LEU A 213 -7.66 -6.58 9.64
CA LEU A 213 -8.88 -6.16 8.95
C LEU A 213 -9.39 -7.22 7.98
N GLY A 214 -8.50 -7.82 7.18
CA GLY A 214 -8.84 -8.89 6.24
C GLY A 214 -9.48 -10.09 6.93
N ILE A 215 -8.88 -10.57 8.02
CA ILE A 215 -9.40 -11.68 8.84
C ILE A 215 -10.77 -11.33 9.43
N VAL A 216 -10.94 -10.11 9.93
CA VAL A 216 -12.23 -9.63 10.48
C VAL A 216 -13.30 -9.68 9.40
N LEU A 217 -13.06 -9.12 8.22
CA LEU A 217 -14.03 -9.09 7.13
C LEU A 217 -14.39 -10.50 6.62
N LEU A 218 -13.42 -11.43 6.59
CA LEU A 218 -13.65 -12.84 6.24
C LEU A 218 -14.61 -13.56 7.21
N ARG A 219 -14.61 -13.13 8.48
CA ARG A 219 -15.46 -13.70 9.54
C ARG A 219 -16.86 -13.11 9.59
N ILE A 220 -17.15 -12.05 8.83
CA ILE A 220 -18.49 -11.46 8.81
C ILE A 220 -19.47 -12.45 8.15
N PRO A 221 -20.59 -12.80 8.81
CA PRO A 221 -21.59 -13.67 8.25
C PRO A 221 -22.14 -13.13 6.93
N SER A 222 -22.35 -14.01 5.95
CA SER A 222 -23.09 -13.67 4.74
C SER A 222 -24.56 -13.56 5.15
N SER A 223 -25.07 -12.37 5.46
CA SER A 223 -26.52 -12.23 5.61
C SER A 223 -27.20 -12.61 4.30
N LEU A 224 -28.18 -13.51 4.39
CA LEU A 224 -29.01 -13.97 3.27
C LEU A 224 -29.73 -12.78 2.62
N PRO A 225 -30.10 -12.88 1.32
CA PRO A 225 -30.75 -11.81 0.57
C PRO A 225 -31.94 -11.26 1.35
N VAL A 226 -31.97 -9.93 1.47
CA VAL A 226 -33.12 -9.17 1.95
C VAL A 226 -34.36 -9.70 1.23
N ALA A 227 -35.26 -10.35 1.98
CA ALA A 227 -36.55 -10.73 1.44
C ALA A 227 -37.18 -9.46 0.86
N VAL A 228 -37.28 -9.40 -0.47
CA VAL A 228 -38.00 -8.33 -1.15
C VAL A 228 -39.42 -8.40 -0.59
N PRO A 229 -39.92 -7.38 0.13
CA PRO A 229 -41.31 -7.40 0.54
C PRO A 229 -42.13 -7.42 -0.75
N MET A 230 -42.80 -8.53 -1.03
CA MET A 230 -43.84 -8.57 -2.05
C MET A 230 -44.86 -7.52 -1.65
N ARG A 231 -44.91 -6.41 -2.40
CA ARG A 231 -46.00 -5.45 -2.29
C ARG A 231 -47.27 -6.21 -2.69
N ALA A 232 -48.15 -6.39 -1.71
CA ALA A 232 -49.54 -6.80 -1.93
C ALA A 232 -50.35 -5.63 -2.49
#